data_AF-A0A6J1W984-F1
#
_entry.id   AF-A0A6J1W984-F1
#
_cell.length_a   1.000
_cell.length_b   1.000
_cell.length_c   1.000
_cell.angle_alpha   90.00
_cell.angle_beta   90.00
_cell.angle_gamma   90.00
#
_symmetry.space_group_name_H-M   'P 1'
#
loop_
_entity.id
_entity.type
_entity.pdbx_description
1 polymer ?
#
loop_
_entity_poly.entity_id
_entity_poly.type
_entity_poly.pdbx_seq_one_letter_code
_entity_poly.pdbx_strand_id
1 'polypeptide(L)'
;KVTQNIKTIFTESECYQRCNYVQYDSDVKYLRQQRNFNDLNGNYSRISVHFASHTCMKYRRELLYTWDQMLANLGGIFGLCLGGSIISIIEMVWFLFDILYATVTYRKNVTKVNDFQKNIEKPPN
;
A
#
# COMPACT_ATOMS: atom_id res chain seq x y z
N LYS A 1 -51.36 -22.85 23.69
CA LYS A 1 -49.91 -22.67 23.94
C LYS A 1 -49.24 -22.42 22.59
N VAL A 2 -48.99 -21.15 22.28
CA VAL A 2 -48.33 -20.73 21.04
C VAL A 2 -46.88 -20.44 21.39
N THR A 3 -46.01 -21.43 21.24
CA THR A 3 -44.56 -21.24 21.32
C THR A 3 -44.07 -20.91 19.92
N GLN A 4 -44.22 -19.65 19.52
CA GLN A 4 -43.53 -19.14 18.33
C GLN A 4 -42.04 -19.10 18.63
N ASN A 5 -41.27 -19.80 17.81
CA ASN A 5 -39.83 -19.99 17.99
C ASN A 5 -39.13 -18.64 17.85
N ILE A 6 -38.66 -18.10 18.97
CA ILE A 6 -37.94 -16.82 19.07
C ILE A 6 -36.75 -16.76 18.10
N LYS A 7 -36.20 -17.93 17.71
CA LYS A 7 -35.10 -18.06 16.75
C LYS A 7 -35.41 -17.53 15.34
N THR A 8 -36.64 -17.64 14.84
CA THR A 8 -36.97 -17.23 13.46
C THR A 8 -37.12 -15.72 13.32
N ILE A 9 -37.41 -15.00 14.39
CA ILE A 9 -37.49 -13.52 14.39
C ILE A 9 -36.10 -12.88 14.18
N PHE A 10 -35.04 -13.54 14.65
CA PHE A 10 -33.66 -13.05 14.50
C PHE A 10 -33.00 -13.44 13.17
N THR A 11 -33.64 -14.28 12.34
CA THR A 11 -33.01 -14.78 11.10
C THR A 11 -33.34 -13.91 9.88
N GLU A 12 -34.26 -12.95 9.99
CA GLU A 12 -34.74 -12.14 8.86
C GLU A 12 -34.57 -10.63 9.10
N SER A 13 -33.41 -10.24 9.63
CA SER A 13 -32.94 -8.86 9.47
C SER A 13 -31.43 -8.86 9.45
N GLU A 14 -30.85 -8.65 8.26
CA GLU A 14 -29.42 -8.37 8.11
C GLU A 14 -29.07 -7.07 8.85
N CYS A 15 -28.82 -7.17 10.15
CA CYS A 15 -28.44 -6.03 10.98
C CYS A 15 -26.95 -5.75 10.77
N TYR A 16 -26.60 -5.12 9.64
CA TYR A 16 -25.27 -4.58 9.42
C TYR A 16 -25.09 -3.26 10.18
N GLN A 17 -23.92 -3.07 10.78
CA GLN A 17 -23.59 -1.79 11.44
C GLN A 17 -23.56 -0.67 10.40
N ARG A 18 -24.18 0.47 10.69
CA ARG A 18 -24.08 1.65 9.82
C ARG A 18 -22.62 2.10 9.72
N CYS A 19 -22.15 2.41 8.51
CA CYS A 19 -20.80 2.95 8.29
C CYS A 19 -20.57 4.31 8.98
N ASN A 20 -21.64 5.08 9.17
CA ASN A 20 -21.64 6.35 9.86
C ASN A 20 -22.61 6.26 11.03
N TYR A 21 -22.09 6.36 12.24
CA TYR A 21 -22.88 6.43 13.46
C TYR A 21 -22.23 7.39 14.46
N VAL A 22 -23.06 7.98 15.31
CA VAL A 22 -22.62 8.83 16.42
C VAL A 22 -23.04 8.13 17.70
N GLN A 23 -22.11 8.00 18.64
CA GLN A 23 -22.34 7.39 19.94
C GLN A 23 -22.04 8.41 21.03
N TYR A 24 -22.97 8.55 21.97
CA TYR A 24 -22.81 9.42 23.14
C TYR A 24 -22.64 8.53 24.36
N ASP A 25 -21.53 8.73 25.09
CA ASP A 25 -21.36 8.16 26.41
C ASP A 25 -22.01 9.08 27.45
N SER A 26 -22.66 8.49 28.47
CA SER A 26 -23.46 9.24 29.43
C SER A 26 -23.04 8.95 30.86
N ASP A 27 -22.52 9.97 31.54
CA ASP A 27 -22.20 9.92 32.96
C ASP A 27 -23.31 10.54 33.81
N VAL A 28 -23.85 9.78 34.75
CA VAL A 28 -24.92 10.25 35.65
C VAL A 28 -24.33 10.71 36.98
N LYS A 29 -24.56 11.99 37.34
CA LYS A 29 -24.17 12.55 38.64
C LYS A 29 -25.42 12.90 39.46
N TYR A 30 -25.50 12.35 40.67
CA TYR A 30 -26.59 12.62 41.59
C TYR A 30 -26.21 13.75 42.54
N LEU A 31 -26.84 14.91 42.39
CA LEU A 31 -26.71 16.02 43.32
C LEU A 31 -27.92 16.01 44.27
N ARG A 32 -27.66 15.86 45.57
CA ARG A 32 -28.69 16.03 46.59
C ARG A 32 -28.98 17.52 46.74
N GLN A 33 -30.14 17.93 46.24
CA GLN A 33 -30.59 19.30 46.36
C GLN A 33 -31.11 19.55 47.78
N GLN A 34 -30.23 20.00 48.68
CA GLN A 34 -30.63 20.53 49.99
C GLN A 34 -31.22 21.93 49.79
N ARG A 35 -32.53 22.01 49.56
CA ARG A 35 -33.27 23.26 49.73
C ARG A 35 -34.01 23.18 51.06
N ASN A 36 -33.91 24.23 51.88
CA ASN A 36 -34.87 24.50 52.94
C ASN A 36 -36.21 24.84 52.28
N PHE A 37 -36.92 23.81 51.83
CA PHE A 37 -38.25 23.92 51.27
C PHE A 37 -39.24 23.65 52.40
N ASN A 38 -39.69 24.70 53.07
CA ASN A 38 -40.80 24.62 54.01
C ASN A 38 -42.17 24.52 53.31
N ASP A 39 -42.21 24.37 51.97
CA ASP A 39 -43.48 24.51 51.24
C ASP A 39 -43.57 23.72 49.91
N LEU A 40 -43.16 22.45 49.88
CA LEU A 40 -43.54 21.54 48.78
C LEU A 40 -43.98 20.18 49.30
N ASN A 41 -45.30 20.02 49.42
CA ASN A 41 -45.98 18.73 49.53
C ASN A 41 -46.02 18.02 48.15
N GLY A 42 -44.86 17.65 47.60
CA GLY A 42 -44.79 16.99 46.30
C GLY A 42 -43.44 16.34 45.96
N ASN A 43 -43.51 15.17 45.31
CA ASN A 43 -42.37 14.44 44.78
C ASN A 43 -41.78 15.17 43.56
N TYR A 44 -40.75 16.00 43.76
CA TYR A 44 -40.06 16.68 42.66
C TYR A 44 -38.67 16.06 42.39
N SER A 45 -38.37 15.83 41.11
CA SER A 45 -37.02 15.45 40.64
C SER A 45 -36.58 16.41 39.53
N ARG A 46 -35.31 16.81 39.55
CA ARG A 46 -34.72 17.69 38.53
C ARG A 46 -33.58 16.95 37.84
N ILE A 47 -33.66 16.86 36.51
CA ILE A 47 -32.63 16.25 35.66
C ILE A 47 -32.08 17.34 34.73
N SER A 48 -30.76 17.42 34.64
CA SER A 48 -30.06 18.39 33.80
C SER A 48 -29.09 17.66 32.87
N VAL A 49 -29.35 17.73 31.56
CA VAL A 49 -28.54 17.06 30.53
C VAL A 49 -27.66 18.09 29.83
N HIS A 50 -26.35 17.88 29.89
CA HIS A 50 -25.36 18.78 29.31
C HIS A 50 -24.22 17.97 28.69
N PHE A 51 -23.62 18.50 27.63
CA PHE A 51 -22.40 17.92 27.06
C PHE A 51 -21.22 18.18 28.00
N ALA A 52 -20.42 17.15 28.25
CA ALA A 52 -19.21 17.28 29.08
C ALA A 52 -18.12 18.13 28.40
N SER A 53 -18.06 18.12 27.06
CA SER A 53 -17.11 18.89 26.25
C SER A 53 -17.76 19.34 24.94
N HIS A 54 -17.25 20.42 24.36
CA HIS A 54 -17.61 20.90 23.02
C HIS A 54 -16.89 20.15 21.88
N THR A 55 -16.03 19.18 22.21
CA THR A 55 -15.24 18.39 21.25
C THR A 55 -15.77 16.95 21.13
N CYS A 56 -15.65 16.36 19.94
CA CYS A 56 -16.09 14.99 19.62
C CYS A 56 -14.95 14.18 18.99
N MET A 57 -14.77 12.93 19.42
CA MET A 57 -13.83 12.00 18.81
C MET A 57 -14.43 11.37 17.55
N LYS A 58 -13.72 11.49 16.43
CA LYS A 58 -14.14 10.94 15.12
C LYS A 58 -13.22 9.79 14.72
N TYR A 59 -13.80 8.61 14.53
CA TYR A 59 -13.10 7.44 14.00
C TYR A 59 -13.45 7.25 12.53
N ARG A 60 -12.44 7.07 11.68
CA ARG A 60 -12.59 6.75 10.26
C ARG A 60 -11.77 5.51 9.93
N ARG A 61 -12.34 4.55 9.21
CA ARG A 61 -11.61 3.41 8.65
C ARG A 61 -11.14 3.78 7.25
N GLU A 62 -9.85 3.65 7.00
CA GLU A 62 -9.24 3.83 5.69
C GLU A 62 -8.54 2.53 5.28
N LEU A 63 -8.42 2.30 3.97
CA LEU A 63 -7.76 1.11 3.46
C LEU A 63 -6.26 1.23 3.75
N LEU A 64 -5.69 0.26 4.47
CA LEU A 64 -4.26 0.25 4.79
C LEU A 64 -3.37 0.20 3.55
N TYR A 65 -3.86 -0.39 2.47
CA TYR A 65 -3.12 -0.56 1.23
C TYR A 65 -4.03 -0.36 0.04
N THR A 66 -3.77 0.69 -0.72
CA THR A 66 -4.47 0.99 -1.95
C THR A 66 -3.67 0.48 -3.15
N TRP A 67 -4.35 0.18 -4.26
CA TRP A 67 -3.69 -0.26 -5.49
C TRP A 67 -2.61 0.72 -5.99
N ASP A 68 -2.81 2.01 -5.75
CA ASP A 68 -1.82 3.05 -6.04
C ASP A 68 -0.54 2.87 -5.21
N GLN A 69 -0.68 2.68 -3.90
CA GLN A 69 0.46 2.38 -3.01
C GLN A 69 1.12 1.04 -3.34
N MET A 70 0.35 0.07 -3.83
CA MET A 70 0.91 -1.20 -4.34
C MET A 70 1.83 -0.98 -5.52
N LEU A 71 1.33 -0.24 -6.51
CA LEU A 71 2.03 -0.01 -7.76
C LEU A 71 3.26 0.88 -7.55
N ALA A 72 3.17 1.88 -6.66
CA ALA A 72 4.31 2.72 -6.31
C ALA A 72 5.45 1.91 -5.68
N ASN A 73 5.15 1.04 -4.71
CA ASN A 73 6.16 0.22 -4.04
C ASN A 73 6.78 -0.83 -4.98
N LEU A 74 5.96 -1.48 -5.81
CA LEU A 74 6.44 -2.45 -6.79
C LEU A 74 7.26 -1.77 -7.90
N GLY A 75 6.79 -0.62 -8.40
CA GLY A 75 7.46 0.14 -9.46
C GLY A 75 8.87 0.59 -9.07
N GLY A 76 9.08 0.98 -7.81
CA GLY A 76 10.42 1.34 -7.32
C GLY A 76 11.41 0.18 -7.37
N ILE A 77 11.02 -0.99 -6.85
CA ILE A 77 11.88 -2.18 -6.79
C ILE A 77 12.10 -2.74 -8.19
N PHE A 78 11.05 -2.90 -9.00
CA PHE A 78 11.17 -3.34 -10.38
C PHE A 78 11.99 -2.36 -11.23
N GLY A 79 11.82 -1.06 -11.02
CA GLY A 79 12.62 -0.03 -11.69
C GLY A 79 14.11 -0.14 -11.37
N LEU A 80 14.47 -0.40 -10.12
CA LEU A 80 15.87 -0.62 -9.72
C LEU A 80 16.46 -1.90 -10.32
N CYS A 81 15.73 -3.01 -10.25
CA CYS A 81 16.19 -4.28 -10.81
C CYS A 81 16.32 -4.21 -12.33
N LEU A 82 15.29 -3.74 -13.03
CA LEU A 82 15.30 -3.62 -14.49
C LEU A 82 16.31 -2.58 -14.96
N GLY A 83 16.46 -1.46 -14.26
CA GLY A 83 17.46 -0.44 -14.57
C GLY A 83 18.87 -1.01 -14.54
N GLY A 84 19.23 -1.74 -13.47
CA GLY A 84 20.52 -2.42 -13.38
C GLY A 84 20.73 -3.49 -14.46
N SER A 85 19.69 -4.31 -14.72
CA SER A 85 19.74 -5.29 -15.80
C SER A 85 19.95 -4.65 -17.17
N ILE A 86 19.29 -3.53 -17.48
CA ILE A 86 19.41 -2.81 -18.75
C ILE A 86 20.82 -2.25 -18.94
N ILE A 87 21.38 -1.61 -17.90
CA ILE A 87 22.76 -1.08 -17.94
C ILE A 87 23.75 -2.21 -18.24
N SER A 88 23.60 -3.35 -17.56
CA SER A 88 24.44 -4.53 -17.78
C SER A 88 24.29 -5.11 -19.19
N ILE A 89 23.06 -5.16 -19.74
CA ILE A 89 22.82 -5.62 -21.12
C ILE A 89 23.49 -4.67 -22.13
N ILE A 90 23.38 -3.36 -21.92
CA ILE A 90 24.03 -2.37 -22.79
C ILE A 90 25.54 -2.56 -22.78
N GLU A 91 26.15 -2.72 -21.60
CA GLU A 91 27.59 -2.97 -21.47
C GLU A 91 28.00 -4.27 -22.15
N MET A 92 27.22 -5.35 -21.98
CA MET A 92 27.46 -6.62 -22.65
C MET A 92 27.45 -6.47 -24.18
N VAL A 93 26.49 -5.71 -24.74
CA VAL A 93 26.41 -5.44 -26.18
C VAL A 93 27.63 -4.66 -26.65
N TRP A 94 28.04 -3.61 -25.94
CA TRP A 94 29.24 -2.83 -26.27
C TRP A 94 30.51 -3.68 -26.27
N PHE A 95 30.69 -4.53 -25.26
CA PHE A 95 31.84 -5.43 -25.15
C PHE A 95 31.88 -6.45 -26.29
N LEU A 96 30.72 -7.01 -26.67
CA LEU A 96 30.62 -7.92 -27.81
C LEU A 96 31.00 -7.24 -29.13
N PHE A 97 30.54 -5.99 -29.35
CA PHE A 97 30.92 -5.24 -30.55
C PHE A 97 32.43 -4.98 -30.62
N ASP A 98 33.06 -4.61 -29.51
CA ASP A 98 34.50 -4.32 -29.48
C ASP A 98 35.34 -5.59 -29.74
N ILE A 99 34.99 -6.71 -29.10
CA ILE A 99 35.65 -8.00 -29.37
C ILE A 99 35.50 -8.41 -30.83
N LEU A 100 34.31 -8.27 -31.41
CA LEU A 100 34.07 -8.62 -32.81
C LEU A 100 34.89 -7.75 -33.75
N TYR A 101 34.93 -6.43 -33.50
CA TYR A 101 35.72 -5.50 -34.29
C TYR A 101 37.23 -5.80 -34.20
N ALA A 102 37.74 -6.04 -32.99
CA ALA A 102 39.13 -6.41 -32.76
C ALA A 102 39.47 -7.75 -33.46
N THR A 103 38.60 -8.76 -33.34
CA THR A 103 38.81 -10.08 -33.96
C THR A 103 38.81 -9.98 -35.48
N VAL A 104 37.87 -9.24 -36.09
CA VAL A 104 37.82 -9.03 -37.54
C VAL A 104 39.07 -8.32 -38.04
N THR A 105 39.52 -7.28 -37.32
CA THR A 105 40.71 -6.52 -37.68
C THR A 105 41.98 -7.36 -37.52
N TYR A 106 42.06 -8.17 -36.45
CA TYR A 106 43.15 -9.12 -36.23
C TYR A 106 43.22 -10.16 -37.33
N ARG A 107 42.10 -10.80 -37.69
CA ARG A 107 42.06 -11.77 -38.80
C ARG A 107 42.47 -11.14 -40.13
N LYS A 108 42.02 -9.92 -40.44
CA LYS A 108 42.46 -9.19 -41.64
C LYS A 108 43.98 -9.00 -41.70
N ASN A 109 44.60 -8.64 -40.57
CA ASN A 109 46.06 -8.43 -40.51
C ASN A 109 46.84 -9.75 -40.65
N VAL A 110 46.40 -10.84 -40.00
CA VAL A 110 47.06 -12.15 -40.11
C VAL A 110 46.96 -12.71 -41.52
N THR A 111 45.81 -12.62 -42.18
CA THR A 111 45.66 -13.06 -43.57
C THR A 111 46.60 -12.27 -44.50
N LYS A 112 46.73 -10.95 -44.30
CA LYS A 112 47.65 -10.12 -45.08
C LYS A 112 49.13 -10.51 -44.91
N VAL A 113 49.54 -10.88 -43.70
CA VAL A 113 50.91 -11.37 -43.43
C VAL A 113 51.16 -12.73 -44.09
N ASN A 114 50.20 -13.64 -44.02
CA ASN A 114 50.31 -14.95 -44.66
C ASN A 114 50.39 -14.84 -46.19
N ASP A 115 49.60 -13.96 -46.80
CA ASP A 115 49.67 -13.70 -48.24
C ASP A 115 51.02 -13.07 -48.64
N PHE A 116 51.62 -12.23 -47.79
CA PHE A 116 52.94 -11.65 -48.03
C PHE A 116 54.05 -12.72 -47.95
N GLN A 117 54.02 -13.60 -46.95
CA GLN A 117 54.97 -14.72 -46.83
C GLN A 117 54.90 -15.65 -48.05
N LYS A 118 53.70 -15.96 -48.53
CA LYS A 118 53.49 -16.83 -49.70
C LYS A 118 54.06 -16.25 -51.00
N ASN A 119 54.18 -14.93 -51.10
CA ASN A 119 54.81 -14.26 -52.23
C ASN A 119 56.35 -14.25 -52.14
N ILE A 120 56.93 -14.31 -50.93
CA ILE A 120 58.38 -14.38 -50.72
C ILE A 120 58.92 -15.78 -50.99
N GLU A 121 58.14 -16.83 -50.67
CA GLU A 121 58.58 -18.23 -50.81
C GLU A 121 58.46 -18.79 -52.24
N LYS A 122 58.04 -17.97 -53.21
CA LYS A 122 57.95 -18.41 -54.61
C LYS A 122 59.34 -18.38 -55.27
N PRO A 123 59.87 -19.52 -55.75
CA PRO A 123 61.20 -19.54 -56.38
C PRO A 123 61.19 -18.73 -57.68
N PRO A 124 62.28 -18.02 -58.01
CA PRO A 124 62.43 -17.38 -59.31
C PRO A 124 62.47 -18.45 -60.40
N ASN A 125 61.65 -18.26 -61.44
CA ASN A 125 61.68 -19.07 -62.68
C ASN A 125 63.07 -19.01 -63.34
#